data_AF-A0A024U3S1-F1
#
_entry.id   AF-A0A024U3S1-F1
#
_cell.length_a   1.000
_cell.length_b   1.000
_cell.length_c   1.000
_cell.angle_alpha   90.00
_cell.angle_beta   90.00
_cell.angle_gamma   90.00
#
_symmetry.space_group_name_H-M   'P 1'
#
loop_
_entity.id
_entity.type
_entity.pdbx_description
1 polymer ?
#
loop_
_entity_poly.entity_id
_entity_poly.type
_entity_poly.pdbx_seq_one_letter_code
_entity_poly.pdbx_strand_id
1 'polypeptide(L)'
;MLRCTWCRSVRFRIESALGRGILNAPGDKQAISISSGNYVHAQPVGVRGGVDYKFSGEVRRVNDKKISAALDAGDIVLLSDIAYSASGEVFHILSEQIAAKCAVQMNADKLIFLHDGEVMVDVRNNQAVHTLLIRQAQQYLELASLDPSINPNFISYLKHATKSCISGVKRSHLVSRHTDGALLQELFTRDGDGIMISKEMYEGVRMARSADIPSIMRLIQPMLDADILVSRSQEQIESNVHMFTVVERDGAIIACCTLQPYESNFAEMACVAVDPAYRKLGKGNALLGFILRKASAMGVKYLFVLTTRTSHWFMERGFAPAQVSDLPPTKQASIDPTRQSKVYIMDISSRRMVEEKELLLL
;
A
#
# COMPACT_ATOMS: atom_id res chain seq x y z
N MET A 1 38.08 14.40 -1.44
CA MET A 1 38.85 13.31 -2.08
C MET A 1 38.43 11.91 -1.60
N LEU A 2 38.38 11.63 -0.29
CA LEU A 2 38.07 10.29 0.26
C LEU A 2 36.68 9.71 -0.09
N ARG A 3 35.62 10.53 -0.23
CA ARG A 3 34.31 10.04 -0.68
C ARG A 3 34.30 9.62 -2.16
N CYS A 4 35.03 10.32 -3.03
CA CYS A 4 35.08 10.01 -4.47
C CYS A 4 35.81 8.71 -4.77
N THR A 5 36.85 8.34 -3.99
CA THR A 5 37.53 7.05 -4.14
C THR A 5 36.64 5.88 -3.73
N TRP A 6 35.85 6.04 -2.67
CA TRP A 6 34.85 5.03 -2.26
C TRP A 6 33.72 4.87 -3.27
N CYS A 7 33.14 5.95 -3.79
CA CYS A 7 32.06 5.87 -4.78
C CYS A 7 32.52 5.19 -6.09
N ARG A 8 33.74 5.48 -6.54
CA ARG A 8 34.34 4.76 -7.69
C ARG A 8 34.52 3.27 -7.42
N SER A 9 35.02 2.90 -6.25
CA SER A 9 35.19 1.48 -5.86
C SER A 9 33.85 0.74 -5.83
N VAL A 10 32.79 1.36 -5.33
CA VAL A 10 31.44 0.77 -5.29
C VAL A 10 30.90 0.50 -6.69
N ARG A 11 31.03 1.46 -7.63
CA ARG A 11 30.61 1.25 -9.03
C ARG A 11 31.27 0.01 -9.64
N PHE A 12 32.60 -0.09 -9.57
CA PHE A 12 33.31 -1.22 -10.15
C PHE A 12 32.95 -2.55 -9.46
N ARG A 13 32.67 -2.53 -8.15
CA ARG A 13 32.19 -3.72 -7.44
C ARG A 13 30.80 -4.16 -7.93
N ILE A 14 29.90 -3.22 -8.21
CA ILE A 14 28.57 -3.50 -8.77
C ILE A 14 28.71 -4.05 -10.20
N GLU A 15 29.48 -3.38 -11.06
CA GLU A 15 29.74 -3.83 -12.44
C GLU A 15 30.33 -5.24 -12.45
N SER A 16 31.31 -5.50 -11.56
CA SER A 16 31.93 -6.81 -11.39
C SER A 16 30.95 -7.88 -10.88
N ALA A 17 30.08 -7.53 -9.93
CA ALA A 17 29.09 -8.46 -9.38
C ALA A 17 28.03 -8.85 -10.40
N LEU A 18 27.51 -7.87 -11.15
CA LEU A 18 26.55 -8.09 -12.22
C LEU A 18 27.18 -8.88 -13.39
N GLY A 19 28.43 -8.59 -13.75
CA GLY A 19 29.16 -9.34 -14.76
C GLY A 19 29.41 -10.81 -14.38
N ARG A 20 29.53 -11.14 -13.09
CA ARG A 20 29.65 -12.55 -12.63
C ARG A 20 28.34 -13.33 -12.73
N GLY A 21 27.17 -12.66 -12.70
CA GLY A 21 25.85 -13.31 -12.80
C GLY A 21 25.66 -14.11 -14.10
N ILE A 22 26.48 -13.82 -15.12
CA ILE A 22 26.51 -14.45 -16.44
C ILE A 22 26.93 -15.94 -16.37
N LEU A 23 27.78 -16.34 -15.42
CA LEU A 23 28.35 -17.69 -15.38
C LEU A 23 27.42 -18.75 -14.77
N ASN A 24 26.37 -18.35 -14.05
CA ASN A 24 25.54 -19.26 -13.25
C ASN A 24 24.08 -19.37 -13.72
N ALA A 25 23.72 -18.80 -14.88
CA ALA A 25 22.36 -18.85 -15.40
C ALA A 25 22.15 -20.09 -16.29
N PRO A 26 21.17 -20.99 -16.00
CA PRO A 26 20.89 -22.13 -16.86
C PRO A 26 20.21 -21.71 -18.17
N GLY A 27 20.73 -22.20 -19.31
CA GLY A 27 20.17 -22.07 -20.65
C GLY A 27 20.93 -21.12 -21.60
N ASP A 28 20.41 -20.98 -22.82
CA ASP A 28 20.97 -20.18 -23.92
C ASP A 28 20.64 -18.68 -23.75
N LYS A 29 21.07 -18.08 -22.63
CA LYS A 29 20.63 -16.74 -22.22
C LYS A 29 21.68 -15.66 -22.53
N GLN A 30 21.23 -14.57 -23.15
CA GLN A 30 21.97 -13.33 -23.39
C GLN A 30 22.83 -12.94 -22.19
N ALA A 31 24.11 -12.65 -22.44
CA ALA A 31 25.01 -12.08 -21.45
C ALA A 31 24.39 -10.81 -20.84
N ILE A 32 24.39 -10.70 -19.51
CA ILE A 32 24.01 -9.46 -18.82
C ILE A 32 25.02 -8.38 -19.20
N SER A 33 24.61 -7.45 -20.07
CA SER A 33 25.39 -6.28 -20.43
C SER A 33 25.09 -5.12 -19.48
N ILE A 34 26.10 -4.32 -19.20
CA ILE A 34 25.99 -3.16 -18.30
C ILE A 34 26.44 -1.93 -19.08
N SER A 35 25.59 -0.92 -19.11
CA SER A 35 25.88 0.35 -19.75
C SER A 35 26.03 1.45 -18.72
N SER A 36 27.20 2.07 -18.68
CA SER A 36 27.49 3.15 -17.74
C SER A 36 28.13 4.34 -18.47
N GLY A 37 27.76 5.56 -18.10
CA GLY A 37 28.13 6.73 -18.90
C GLY A 37 27.62 8.05 -18.36
N ASN A 38 27.77 9.10 -19.18
CA ASN A 38 27.36 10.47 -18.87
C ASN A 38 25.86 10.70 -19.12
N TYR A 39 25.03 9.91 -18.42
CA TYR A 39 23.57 10.01 -18.52
C TYR A 39 22.98 11.18 -17.73
N VAL A 40 23.70 11.67 -16.70
CA VAL A 40 23.23 12.71 -15.78
C VAL A 40 24.07 13.97 -15.93
N HIS A 41 23.40 15.11 -16.10
CA HIS A 41 24.02 16.43 -16.06
C HIS A 41 23.69 17.12 -14.73
N ALA A 42 24.73 17.64 -14.09
CA ALA A 42 24.64 18.33 -12.81
C ALA A 42 24.54 19.85 -12.96
N GLN A 43 24.03 20.49 -11.92
CA GLN A 43 24.22 21.91 -11.64
C GLN A 43 24.62 22.07 -10.16
N PRO A 44 25.39 23.12 -9.79
CA PRO A 44 25.74 23.34 -8.39
C PRO A 44 24.48 23.59 -7.55
N VAL A 45 24.49 23.11 -6.30
CA VAL A 45 23.52 23.58 -5.28
C VAL A 45 23.73 25.07 -5.02
N GLY A 46 24.98 25.53 -5.06
CA GLY A 46 25.38 26.91 -4.79
C GLY A 46 25.29 27.25 -3.30
N VAL A 47 24.98 28.51 -3.01
CA VAL A 47 24.76 29.00 -1.64
C VAL A 47 23.27 28.93 -1.30
N ARG A 48 22.91 28.17 -0.27
CA ARG A 48 21.53 28.09 0.25
C ARG A 48 21.52 28.36 1.76
N GLY A 49 20.65 29.26 2.20
CA GLY A 49 20.54 29.62 3.61
C GLY A 49 21.86 30.13 4.21
N GLY A 50 22.69 30.80 3.40
CA GLY A 50 24.01 31.29 3.82
C GLY A 50 25.13 30.24 3.83
N VAL A 51 24.85 28.97 3.50
CA VAL A 51 25.85 27.90 3.44
C VAL A 51 26.25 27.63 1.99
N ASP A 52 27.54 27.67 1.70
CA ASP A 52 28.10 27.27 0.40
C ASP A 52 28.34 25.75 0.34
N TYR A 53 27.61 25.09 -0.55
CA TYR A 53 27.62 23.63 -0.71
C TYR A 53 28.73 23.13 -1.66
N LYS A 54 29.56 24.02 -2.23
CA LYS A 54 30.74 23.70 -3.04
C LYS A 54 30.43 22.67 -4.14
N PHE A 55 31.05 21.48 -4.07
CA PHE A 55 30.90 20.40 -5.06
C PHE A 55 29.64 19.55 -4.87
N SER A 56 28.68 19.98 -4.06
CA SER A 56 27.36 19.34 -4.01
C SER A 56 26.53 19.84 -5.18
N GLY A 57 25.96 18.91 -5.94
CA GLY A 57 25.15 19.22 -7.10
C GLY A 57 23.72 18.72 -6.98
N GLU A 58 22.91 19.18 -7.92
CA GLU A 58 21.56 18.71 -8.18
C GLU A 58 21.45 18.24 -9.64
N VAL A 59 20.50 17.34 -9.89
CA VAL A 59 20.23 16.89 -11.27
C VAL A 59 19.60 18.02 -12.07
N ARG A 60 20.34 18.55 -13.04
CA ARG A 60 19.81 19.50 -14.03
C ARG A 60 18.97 18.79 -15.08
N ARG A 61 19.50 17.70 -15.64
CA ARG A 61 18.86 16.91 -16.70
C ARG A 61 19.37 15.48 -16.73
N VAL A 62 18.49 14.52 -16.99
CA VAL A 62 18.86 13.15 -17.38
C VAL A 62 18.70 13.01 -18.90
N ASN A 63 19.62 12.30 -19.55
CA ASN A 63 19.53 11.95 -20.96
C ASN A 63 18.71 10.67 -21.13
N ASP A 64 17.39 10.81 -20.91
CA ASP A 64 16.38 9.78 -21.05
C ASP A 64 16.50 9.00 -22.36
N LYS A 65 16.70 9.67 -23.50
CA LYS A 65 16.86 9.02 -24.82
C LYS A 65 18.01 8.01 -24.87
N LYS A 66 19.17 8.36 -24.31
CA LYS A 66 20.32 7.44 -24.28
C LYS A 66 20.09 6.29 -23.31
N ILE A 67 19.43 6.55 -22.19
CA ILE A 67 19.08 5.50 -21.23
C ILE A 67 18.10 4.52 -21.89
N SER A 68 17.03 5.01 -22.51
CA SER A 68 16.07 4.19 -23.25
C SER A 68 16.75 3.36 -24.32
N ALA A 69 17.63 3.95 -25.14
CA ALA A 69 18.35 3.21 -26.18
C ALA A 69 19.23 2.07 -25.61
N ALA A 70 19.86 2.26 -24.45
CA ALA A 70 20.63 1.21 -23.78
C ALA A 70 19.71 0.12 -23.21
N LEU A 71 18.59 0.51 -22.59
CA LEU A 71 17.60 -0.46 -22.09
C LEU A 71 16.95 -1.26 -23.22
N ASP A 72 16.64 -0.63 -24.35
CA ASP A 72 16.08 -1.27 -25.55
C ASP A 72 17.05 -2.28 -26.17
N ALA A 73 18.37 -2.07 -25.98
CA ALA A 73 19.42 -3.02 -26.37
C ALA A 73 19.55 -4.21 -25.40
N GLY A 74 18.82 -4.21 -24.28
CA GLY A 74 18.88 -5.24 -23.24
C GLY A 74 19.93 -4.97 -22.14
N ASP A 75 20.56 -3.79 -22.12
CA ASP A 75 21.57 -3.45 -21.13
C ASP A 75 20.92 -3.09 -19.78
N ILE A 76 21.62 -3.39 -18.68
CA ILE A 76 21.37 -2.76 -17.38
C ILE A 76 22.09 -1.42 -17.35
N VAL A 77 21.36 -0.32 -17.20
CA VAL A 77 21.95 1.01 -17.09
C VAL A 77 22.38 1.31 -15.66
N LEU A 78 23.68 1.51 -15.45
CA LEU A 78 24.27 1.87 -14.16
C LEU A 78 24.59 3.38 -14.10
N LEU A 79 23.89 4.08 -13.20
CA LEU A 79 24.07 5.52 -12.96
C LEU A 79 25.02 5.76 -11.78
N SER A 80 25.90 6.75 -11.90
CA SER A 80 26.77 7.21 -10.81
C SER A 80 26.13 8.38 -10.06
N ASP A 81 26.43 8.49 -8.78
CA ASP A 81 26.20 9.66 -7.91
C ASP A 81 27.13 10.86 -8.20
N ILE A 82 27.98 10.73 -9.23
CA ILE A 82 28.88 11.78 -9.71
C ILE A 82 28.43 12.19 -11.11
N ALA A 83 28.23 13.48 -11.31
CA ALA A 83 27.78 14.05 -12.57
C ALA A 83 28.51 15.36 -12.89
N TYR A 84 28.38 15.80 -14.14
CA TYR A 84 29.15 16.91 -14.70
C TYR A 84 28.24 18.06 -15.11
N SER A 85 28.70 19.30 -14.87
CA SER A 85 28.08 20.49 -15.46
C SER A 85 28.49 20.68 -16.92
N ALA A 86 27.88 21.66 -17.60
CA ALA A 86 28.28 22.06 -18.95
C ALA A 86 29.71 22.64 -19.01
N SER A 87 30.21 23.20 -17.90
CA SER A 87 31.60 23.69 -17.76
C SER A 87 32.61 22.56 -17.53
N GLY A 88 32.16 21.31 -17.35
CA GLY A 88 33.02 20.17 -17.04
C GLY A 88 33.35 20.00 -15.56
N GLU A 89 32.77 20.82 -14.68
CA GLU A 89 32.92 20.68 -13.23
C GLU A 89 32.18 19.43 -12.72
N VAL A 90 32.76 18.81 -11.70
CA VAL A 90 32.30 17.53 -11.14
C VAL A 90 31.55 17.79 -9.85
N PHE A 91 30.34 17.24 -9.75
CA PHE A 91 29.50 17.36 -8.57
C PHE A 91 29.09 15.98 -8.05
N HIS A 92 29.02 15.88 -6.72
CA HIS A 92 28.36 14.78 -6.04
C HIS A 92 26.88 15.11 -5.86
N ILE A 93 26.02 14.18 -6.26
CA ILE A 93 24.56 14.30 -6.16
C ILE A 93 24.05 13.15 -5.31
N LEU A 94 23.00 13.39 -4.54
CA LEU A 94 22.31 12.33 -3.80
C LEU A 94 21.73 11.28 -4.75
N SER A 95 22.02 10.00 -4.51
CA SER A 95 21.56 8.88 -5.34
C SER A 95 20.05 8.80 -5.43
N GLU A 96 19.34 9.11 -4.35
CA GLU A 96 17.88 9.15 -4.31
C GLU A 96 17.28 10.24 -5.19
N GLN A 97 17.99 11.37 -5.34
CA GLN A 97 17.61 12.44 -6.25
C GLN A 97 17.80 12.02 -7.70
N ILE A 98 18.91 11.35 -8.02
CA ILE A 98 19.16 10.80 -9.35
C ILE A 98 18.09 9.77 -9.72
N ALA A 99 17.85 8.80 -8.84
CA ALA A 99 16.86 7.74 -9.05
C ALA A 99 15.45 8.31 -9.27
N ALA A 100 15.01 9.22 -8.40
CA ALA A 100 13.71 9.88 -8.53
C ALA A 100 13.57 10.66 -9.84
N LYS A 101 14.58 11.48 -10.19
CA LYS A 101 14.54 12.28 -11.41
C LYS A 101 14.55 11.40 -12.67
N CYS A 102 15.36 10.35 -12.66
CA CYS A 102 15.44 9.36 -13.74
C CYS A 102 14.10 8.64 -13.91
N ALA A 103 13.53 8.10 -12.82
CA ALA A 103 12.25 7.39 -12.86
C ALA A 103 11.11 8.25 -13.41
N VAL A 104 11.03 9.52 -12.99
CA VAL A 104 10.03 10.47 -13.50
C VAL A 104 10.24 10.77 -14.98
N GLN A 105 11.47 11.08 -15.41
CA GLN A 105 11.74 11.42 -16.82
C GLN A 105 11.55 10.24 -17.77
N MET A 106 11.77 9.02 -17.28
CA MET A 106 11.56 7.79 -18.05
C MET A 106 10.14 7.24 -17.96
N ASN A 107 9.23 7.90 -17.23
CA ASN A 107 7.88 7.40 -16.94
C ASN A 107 7.90 5.95 -16.39
N ALA A 108 8.82 5.67 -15.46
CA ALA A 108 8.98 4.33 -14.90
C ALA A 108 7.70 3.87 -14.17
N ASP A 109 7.35 2.60 -14.36
CA ASP A 109 6.22 1.99 -13.65
C ASP A 109 6.49 1.83 -12.15
N LYS A 110 7.74 1.50 -11.79
CA LYS A 110 8.19 1.30 -10.41
C LYS A 110 9.50 2.02 -10.14
N LEU A 111 9.59 2.69 -8.99
CA LEU A 111 10.84 3.17 -8.38
C LEU A 111 11.08 2.40 -7.08
N ILE A 112 12.29 1.89 -6.86
CA ILE A 112 12.61 1.10 -5.66
C ILE A 112 13.82 1.71 -4.95
N PHE A 113 13.67 1.94 -3.65
CA PHE A 113 14.75 2.31 -2.75
C PHE A 113 15.07 1.15 -1.81
N LEU A 114 16.36 0.92 -1.57
CA LEU A 114 16.83 -0.06 -0.61
C LEU A 114 17.23 0.66 0.69
N HIS A 115 16.47 0.43 1.76
CA HIS A 115 16.68 1.07 3.07
C HIS A 115 17.33 0.11 4.08
N ASP A 116 17.62 0.60 5.28
CA ASP A 116 18.48 -0.07 6.27
C ASP A 116 17.68 -0.89 7.31
N GLY A 117 16.47 -1.33 6.95
CA GLY A 117 15.61 -2.17 7.80
C GLY A 117 14.63 -1.42 8.69
N GLU A 118 14.44 -0.11 8.49
CA GLU A 118 13.40 0.68 9.16
C GLU A 118 12.00 0.08 8.94
N VAL A 119 11.24 -0.08 10.03
CA VAL A 119 9.86 -0.57 9.99
C VAL A 119 8.92 0.56 10.39
N MET A 120 7.93 0.82 9.54
CA MET A 120 6.83 1.73 9.89
C MET A 120 5.71 0.93 10.53
N VAL A 121 5.23 1.36 11.70
CA VAL A 121 4.17 0.66 12.44
C VAL A 121 2.92 1.53 12.50
N ASP A 122 1.77 0.92 12.26
CA ASP A 122 0.46 1.51 12.46
C ASP A 122 0.05 1.36 13.93
N VAL A 123 -0.02 2.48 14.64
CA VAL A 123 -0.30 2.53 16.08
C VAL A 123 -1.70 2.00 16.43
N ARG A 124 -2.63 1.94 15.45
CA ARG A 124 -4.00 1.44 15.67
C ARG A 124 -4.05 -0.04 16.03
N ASN A 125 -3.17 -0.81 15.41
CA ASN A 125 -3.20 -2.27 15.44
C ASN A 125 -1.83 -2.88 15.76
N ASN A 126 -0.81 -2.04 15.94
CA ASN A 126 0.57 -2.43 16.18
C ASN A 126 1.11 -3.36 15.07
N GLN A 127 0.71 -3.12 13.82
CA GLN A 127 1.15 -3.89 12.65
C GLN A 127 2.06 -3.05 11.74
N ALA A 128 2.95 -3.73 11.02
CA ALA A 128 3.79 -3.09 10.02
C ALA A 128 2.94 -2.51 8.88
N VAL A 129 3.29 -1.30 8.45
CA VAL A 129 2.70 -0.61 7.31
C VAL A 129 3.41 -1.06 6.05
N HIS A 130 2.71 -1.79 5.19
CA HIS A 130 3.23 -2.23 3.89
C HIS A 130 2.73 -1.38 2.72
N THR A 131 1.77 -0.48 2.93
CA THR A 131 1.20 0.36 1.88
C THR A 131 0.80 1.72 2.41
N LEU A 132 1.14 2.76 1.64
CA LEU A 132 0.79 4.16 1.89
C LEU A 132 0.20 4.79 0.64
N LEU A 133 -0.92 5.50 0.81
CA LEU A 133 -1.34 6.49 -0.16
C LEU A 133 -0.40 7.70 -0.10
N ILE A 134 -0.24 8.41 -1.22
CA ILE A 134 0.56 9.64 -1.30
C ILE A 134 0.22 10.60 -0.13
N ARG A 135 -1.07 10.79 0.19
CA ARG A 135 -1.49 11.65 1.30
C ARG A 135 -0.94 11.18 2.65
N GLN A 136 -0.99 9.89 2.92
CA GLN A 136 -0.51 9.31 4.18
C GLN A 136 1.02 9.42 4.27
N ALA A 137 1.72 9.20 3.16
CA ALA A 137 3.17 9.38 3.10
C ALA A 137 3.57 10.84 3.33
N GLN A 138 2.83 11.81 2.79
CA GLN A 138 3.06 13.24 3.05
C GLN A 138 2.86 13.59 4.53
N GLN A 139 1.78 13.09 5.14
CA GLN A 139 1.53 13.28 6.57
C GLN A 139 2.65 12.69 7.42
N TYR A 140 3.06 11.45 7.13
CA TYR A 140 4.18 10.83 7.84
C TYR A 140 5.46 11.65 7.71
N LEU A 141 5.77 12.19 6.52
CA LEU A 141 6.96 13.01 6.31
C LEU A 141 6.96 14.30 7.15
N GLU A 142 5.82 14.95 7.30
CA GLU A 142 5.68 16.16 8.14
C GLU A 142 6.00 15.84 9.60
N LEU A 143 5.48 14.71 10.09
CA LEU A 143 5.65 14.26 11.47
C LEU A 143 7.06 13.73 11.74
N ALA A 144 7.57 12.86 10.85
CA ALA A 144 8.89 12.25 10.97
C ALA A 144 10.04 13.28 10.88
N SER A 145 9.82 14.42 10.22
CA SER A 145 10.81 15.50 10.16
C SER A 145 11.05 16.18 11.52
N LEU A 146 10.15 15.97 12.49
CA LEU A 146 10.25 16.51 13.84
C LEU A 146 10.85 15.50 14.84
N ASP A 147 10.95 14.23 14.46
CA ASP A 147 11.45 13.17 15.33
C ASP A 147 12.94 12.86 15.00
N PRO A 148 13.88 13.21 15.90
CA PRO A 148 15.30 12.98 15.68
C PRO A 148 15.71 11.50 15.77
N SER A 149 14.83 10.61 16.24
CA SER A 149 15.11 9.17 16.35
C SER A 149 15.04 8.44 15.00
N ILE A 150 14.33 9.01 14.02
CA ILE A 150 14.14 8.41 12.71
C ILE A 150 15.37 8.68 11.83
N ASN A 151 15.83 7.63 11.14
CA ASN A 151 16.99 7.72 10.24
C ASN A 151 16.75 8.78 9.14
N PRO A 152 17.59 9.83 9.03
CA PRO A 152 17.45 10.86 8.00
C PRO A 152 17.48 10.31 6.56
N ASN A 153 18.21 9.21 6.32
CA ASN A 153 18.26 8.57 5.00
C ASN A 153 16.91 7.96 4.63
N PHE A 154 16.23 7.31 5.58
CA PHE A 154 14.90 6.75 5.37
C PHE A 154 13.88 7.85 5.03
N ILE A 155 13.92 8.97 5.75
CA ILE A 155 13.11 10.16 5.44
C ILE A 155 13.41 10.66 4.02
N SER A 156 14.70 10.69 3.61
CA SER A 156 15.09 11.09 2.26
C SER A 156 14.51 10.15 1.20
N TYR A 157 14.57 8.83 1.40
CA TYR A 157 13.98 7.85 0.48
C TYR A 157 12.47 8.01 0.38
N LEU A 158 11.78 8.12 1.52
CA LEU A 158 10.32 8.29 1.57
C LEU A 158 9.89 9.58 0.88
N LYS A 159 10.63 10.68 1.07
CA LYS A 159 10.40 11.97 0.42
C LYS A 159 10.53 11.87 -1.10
N HIS A 160 11.62 11.27 -1.59
CA HIS A 160 11.87 11.12 -3.02
C HIS A 160 10.89 10.13 -3.69
N ALA A 161 10.53 9.04 -3.01
CA ALA A 161 9.51 8.09 -3.45
C ALA A 161 8.14 8.77 -3.58
N THR A 162 7.70 9.49 -2.54
CA THR A 162 6.43 10.21 -2.53
C THR A 162 6.37 11.26 -3.65
N LYS A 163 7.43 12.07 -3.79
CA LYS A 163 7.53 13.08 -4.85
C LYS A 163 7.52 12.47 -6.25
N SER A 164 8.15 11.31 -6.43
CA SER A 164 8.15 10.59 -7.71
C SER A 164 6.76 10.11 -8.09
N CYS A 165 6.00 9.56 -7.12
CA CYS A 165 4.61 9.17 -7.34
C CYS A 165 3.71 10.36 -7.69
N ILE A 166 3.88 11.50 -7.02
CA ILE A 166 3.18 12.74 -7.37
C ILE A 166 3.50 13.18 -8.81
N SER A 167 4.73 12.95 -9.25
CA SER A 167 5.25 13.39 -10.56
C SER A 167 5.01 12.38 -11.69
N GLY A 168 4.28 11.28 -11.46
CA GLY A 168 3.82 10.36 -12.51
C GLY A 168 4.36 8.94 -12.44
N VAL A 169 5.30 8.62 -11.54
CA VAL A 169 5.69 7.23 -11.29
C VAL A 169 4.51 6.49 -10.67
N LYS A 170 4.12 5.33 -11.21
CA LYS A 170 2.88 4.66 -10.76
C LYS A 170 2.99 4.17 -9.32
N ARG A 171 4.13 3.56 -8.96
CA ARG A 171 4.38 2.98 -7.63
C ARG A 171 5.84 3.22 -7.22
N SER A 172 6.07 3.60 -5.98
CA SER A 172 7.41 3.63 -5.39
C SER A 172 7.48 2.69 -4.21
N HIS A 173 8.59 1.99 -4.03
CA HIS A 173 8.75 0.96 -3.00
C HIS A 173 9.99 1.25 -2.17
N LEU A 174 9.90 1.06 -0.86
CA LEU A 174 11.05 1.04 0.04
C LEU A 174 11.20 -0.39 0.55
N VAL A 175 12.31 -1.04 0.22
CA VAL A 175 12.57 -2.45 0.54
C VAL A 175 13.80 -2.55 1.44
N SER A 176 13.75 -3.39 2.47
CA SER A 176 14.89 -3.63 3.35
C SER A 176 16.00 -4.33 2.58
N ARG A 177 17.23 -3.83 2.69
CA ARG A 177 18.42 -4.48 2.09
C ARG A 177 18.95 -5.67 2.89
N HIS A 178 18.47 -5.86 4.12
CA HIS A 178 18.94 -6.90 5.04
C HIS A 178 18.14 -8.20 4.91
N THR A 179 16.96 -8.13 4.30
CA THR A 179 16.11 -9.30 4.06
C THR A 179 16.53 -9.97 2.75
N ASP A 180 17.07 -11.17 2.83
CA ASP A 180 17.47 -11.94 1.65
C ASP A 180 16.25 -12.23 0.75
N GLY A 181 16.40 -11.97 -0.55
CA GLY A 181 15.33 -12.12 -1.52
C GLY A 181 14.20 -11.08 -1.46
N ALA A 182 14.26 -10.06 -0.60
CA ALA A 182 13.17 -9.09 -0.45
C ALA A 182 12.84 -8.33 -1.75
N LEU A 183 13.85 -8.00 -2.57
CA LEU A 183 13.61 -7.40 -3.88
C LEU A 183 12.81 -8.33 -4.81
N LEU A 184 13.09 -9.64 -4.78
CA LEU A 184 12.35 -10.62 -5.57
C LEU A 184 10.93 -10.80 -5.03
N GLN A 185 10.76 -10.83 -3.71
CA GLN A 185 9.44 -10.87 -3.09
C GLN A 185 8.61 -9.65 -3.49
N GLU A 186 9.18 -8.45 -3.45
CA GLU A 186 8.50 -7.20 -3.83
C GLU A 186 8.12 -7.16 -5.32
N LEU A 187 8.95 -7.75 -6.19
CA LEU A 187 8.72 -7.73 -7.64
C LEU A 187 7.75 -8.82 -8.09
N PHE A 188 7.78 -10.01 -7.47
CA PHE A 188 7.10 -11.22 -7.96
C PHE A 188 5.98 -11.72 -7.05
N THR A 189 5.74 -11.08 -5.90
CA THR A 189 4.60 -11.42 -5.03
C THR A 189 3.66 -10.24 -4.90
N ARG A 190 2.40 -10.53 -4.54
CA ARG A 190 1.40 -9.49 -4.28
C ARG A 190 1.59 -8.84 -2.91
N ASP A 191 2.08 -9.62 -1.93
CA ASP A 191 2.27 -9.19 -0.55
C ASP A 191 3.51 -8.31 -0.40
N GLY A 192 4.60 -8.64 -1.10
CA GLY A 192 5.86 -7.94 -0.92
C GLY A 192 6.37 -8.02 0.53
N ASP A 193 7.46 -7.33 0.80
CA ASP A 193 7.98 -7.12 2.17
C ASP A 193 8.19 -5.63 2.46
N GLY A 194 8.28 -4.82 1.41
CA GLY A 194 8.54 -3.39 1.51
C GLY A 194 7.31 -2.54 1.78
N ILE A 195 7.57 -1.23 1.86
CA ILE A 195 6.55 -0.18 1.95
C ILE A 195 6.25 0.31 0.54
N MET A 196 5.03 0.11 0.07
CA MET A 196 4.58 0.60 -1.23
C MET A 196 3.86 1.95 -1.11
N ILE A 197 4.32 2.95 -1.87
CA ILE A 197 3.68 4.25 -2.01
C ILE A 197 3.01 4.33 -3.37
N SER A 198 1.72 4.67 -3.39
CA SER A 198 0.97 4.79 -4.63
C SER A 198 -0.11 5.88 -4.55
N LYS A 199 -0.53 6.34 -5.73
CA LYS A 199 -1.62 7.33 -5.86
C LYS A 199 -2.98 6.72 -5.56
N GLU A 200 -3.18 5.49 -5.99
CA GLU A 200 -4.41 4.72 -5.84
C GLU A 200 -4.28 3.71 -4.70
N MET A 201 -5.41 3.27 -4.17
CA MET A 201 -5.43 2.33 -3.06
C MET A 201 -5.00 0.95 -3.57
N TYR A 202 -3.73 0.56 -3.33
CA TYR A 202 -3.24 -0.77 -3.69
C TYR A 202 -3.91 -1.88 -2.88
N GLU A 203 -4.17 -1.63 -1.59
CA GLU A 203 -5.03 -2.45 -0.76
C GLU A 203 -5.79 -1.53 0.20
N GLY A 204 -7.10 -1.74 0.36
CA GLY A 204 -7.83 -1.03 1.40
C GLY A 204 -9.33 -1.20 1.39
N VAL A 205 -9.95 -0.69 2.45
CA VAL A 205 -11.39 -0.74 2.66
C VAL A 205 -12.03 0.53 2.09
N ARG A 206 -13.03 0.38 1.23
CA ARG A 206 -13.79 1.50 0.68
C ARG A 206 -15.25 1.14 0.44
N MET A 207 -16.06 2.16 0.17
CA MET A 207 -17.42 1.99 -0.34
C MET A 207 -17.40 1.33 -1.73
N ALA A 208 -18.34 0.44 -1.99
CA ALA A 208 -18.53 -0.18 -3.31
C ALA A 208 -19.06 0.83 -4.33
N ARG A 209 -18.73 0.59 -5.61
CA ARG A 209 -19.18 1.31 -6.79
C ARG A 209 -19.94 0.35 -7.70
N SER A 210 -20.75 0.86 -8.62
CA SER A 210 -21.49 0.01 -9.56
C SER A 210 -20.58 -0.90 -10.40
N ALA A 211 -19.36 -0.45 -10.70
CA ALA A 211 -18.35 -1.26 -11.40
C ALA A 211 -17.86 -2.49 -10.60
N ASP A 212 -18.04 -2.50 -9.27
CA ASP A 212 -17.59 -3.60 -8.42
C ASP A 212 -18.61 -4.75 -8.36
N ILE A 213 -19.86 -4.54 -8.79
CA ILE A 213 -20.97 -5.49 -8.65
C ILE A 213 -20.61 -6.88 -9.21
N PRO A 214 -20.04 -7.02 -10.42
CA PRO A 214 -19.66 -8.34 -10.94
C PRO A 214 -18.63 -9.07 -10.07
N SER A 215 -17.69 -8.33 -9.49
CA SER A 215 -16.65 -8.87 -8.60
C SER A 215 -17.22 -9.27 -7.23
N ILE A 216 -18.13 -8.47 -6.69
CA ILE A 216 -18.86 -8.80 -5.45
C ILE A 216 -19.69 -10.07 -5.67
N MET A 217 -20.42 -10.18 -6.78
CA MET A 217 -21.20 -11.38 -7.13
C MET A 217 -20.31 -12.62 -7.19
N ARG A 218 -19.18 -12.54 -7.90
CA ARG A 218 -18.22 -13.65 -7.98
C ARG A 218 -17.72 -14.09 -6.60
N LEU A 219 -17.48 -13.14 -5.71
CA LEU A 219 -17.00 -13.41 -4.35
C LEU A 219 -18.05 -14.11 -3.49
N ILE A 220 -19.32 -13.69 -3.56
CA ILE A 220 -20.39 -14.21 -2.70
C ILE A 220 -21.06 -15.47 -3.26
N GLN A 221 -21.02 -15.70 -4.58
CA GLN A 221 -21.75 -16.82 -5.22
C GLN A 221 -21.49 -18.18 -4.57
N PRO A 222 -20.24 -18.60 -4.26
CA PRO A 222 -19.99 -19.88 -3.62
C PRO A 222 -20.62 -19.99 -2.22
N MET A 223 -20.82 -18.87 -1.53
CA MET A 223 -21.48 -18.82 -0.22
C MET A 223 -23.00 -18.84 -0.32
N LEU A 224 -23.56 -18.33 -1.42
CA LEU A 224 -24.99 -18.45 -1.73
C LEU A 224 -25.34 -19.89 -2.07
N ASP A 225 -24.53 -20.53 -2.93
CA ASP A 225 -24.72 -21.93 -3.35
C ASP A 225 -24.60 -22.91 -2.16
N ALA A 226 -23.81 -22.55 -1.15
CA ALA A 226 -23.64 -23.32 0.09
C ALA A 226 -24.64 -22.96 1.22
N ASP A 227 -25.63 -22.10 0.94
CA ASP A 227 -26.62 -21.57 1.89
C ASP A 227 -26.01 -20.93 3.16
N ILE A 228 -24.80 -20.40 3.02
CA ILE A 228 -24.12 -19.66 4.09
C ILE A 228 -24.66 -18.22 4.12
N LEU A 229 -24.83 -17.59 2.96
CA LEU A 229 -25.39 -16.26 2.81
C LEU A 229 -26.83 -16.33 2.27
N VAL A 230 -27.64 -15.34 2.65
CA VAL A 230 -29.01 -15.19 2.13
C VAL A 230 -28.95 -14.88 0.64
N SER A 231 -29.76 -15.59 -0.15
CA SER A 231 -29.91 -15.37 -1.60
C SER A 231 -30.25 -13.92 -1.93
N ARG A 232 -29.66 -13.41 -3.00
CA ARG A 232 -29.90 -12.05 -3.52
C ARG A 232 -29.51 -11.95 -4.99
N SER A 233 -30.31 -11.24 -5.76
CA SER A 233 -30.10 -11.05 -7.20
C SER A 233 -29.11 -9.90 -7.48
N GLN A 234 -28.61 -9.84 -8.71
CA GLN A 234 -27.72 -8.77 -9.14
C GLN A 234 -28.43 -7.40 -9.07
N GLU A 235 -29.71 -7.32 -9.41
CA GLU A 235 -30.52 -6.10 -9.36
C GLU A 235 -30.70 -5.58 -7.92
N GLN A 236 -30.82 -6.50 -6.96
CA GLN A 236 -30.90 -6.15 -5.54
C GLN A 236 -29.59 -5.56 -5.02
N ILE A 237 -28.46 -6.06 -5.51
CA ILE A 237 -27.13 -5.51 -5.16
C ILE A 237 -26.93 -4.16 -5.82
N GLU A 238 -27.35 -4.01 -7.08
CA GLU A 238 -27.27 -2.74 -7.80
C GLU A 238 -28.06 -1.63 -7.09
N SER A 239 -29.30 -1.92 -6.69
CA SER A 239 -30.15 -0.99 -5.94
C SER A 239 -29.55 -0.58 -4.58
N ASN A 240 -28.77 -1.48 -3.97
CA ASN A 240 -28.22 -1.31 -2.61
C ASN A 240 -26.70 -1.15 -2.58
N VAL A 241 -26.05 -0.84 -3.71
CA VAL A 241 -24.58 -0.80 -3.82
C VAL A 241 -23.95 0.17 -2.81
N HIS A 242 -24.66 1.26 -2.50
CA HIS A 242 -24.26 2.26 -1.51
C HIS A 242 -24.20 1.74 -0.05
N MET A 243 -24.76 0.56 0.22
CA MET A 243 -24.65 -0.12 1.52
C MET A 243 -23.45 -1.06 1.58
N PHE A 244 -22.87 -1.43 0.44
CA PHE A 244 -21.72 -2.32 0.35
C PHE A 244 -20.41 -1.58 0.67
N THR A 245 -19.60 -2.25 1.47
CA THR A 245 -18.20 -1.92 1.74
C THR A 245 -17.36 -3.08 1.23
N VAL A 246 -16.29 -2.78 0.49
CA VAL A 246 -15.39 -3.76 -0.11
C VAL A 246 -13.97 -3.57 0.39
N VAL A 247 -13.20 -4.66 0.39
CA VAL A 247 -11.74 -4.62 0.41
C VAL A 247 -11.28 -4.84 -1.01
N GLU A 248 -10.63 -3.81 -1.57
CA GLU A 248 -9.97 -3.89 -2.87
C GLU A 248 -8.49 -4.20 -2.65
N ARG A 249 -7.91 -5.00 -3.55
CA ARG A 249 -6.48 -5.22 -3.66
C ARG A 249 -6.05 -5.36 -5.12
N ASP A 250 -5.16 -4.48 -5.58
CA ASP A 250 -4.65 -4.43 -6.96
C ASP A 250 -5.80 -4.51 -7.99
N GLY A 251 -6.87 -3.73 -7.77
CA GLY A 251 -8.07 -3.72 -8.62
C GLY A 251 -9.06 -4.86 -8.39
N ALA A 252 -8.72 -5.89 -7.61
CA ALA A 252 -9.59 -7.03 -7.33
C ALA A 252 -10.35 -6.86 -6.00
N ILE A 253 -11.64 -7.18 -5.98
CA ILE A 253 -12.42 -7.22 -4.74
C ILE A 253 -12.19 -8.55 -4.03
N ILE A 254 -11.53 -8.52 -2.87
CA ILE A 254 -11.14 -9.71 -2.10
C ILE A 254 -11.99 -9.94 -0.85
N ALA A 255 -12.77 -8.93 -0.42
CA ALA A 255 -13.74 -9.07 0.65
C ALA A 255 -14.89 -8.07 0.49
N CYS A 256 -16.06 -8.39 1.04
CA CYS A 256 -17.20 -7.46 1.09
C CYS A 256 -18.04 -7.64 2.36
N CYS A 257 -18.80 -6.61 2.70
CA CYS A 257 -19.91 -6.67 3.66
C CYS A 257 -20.91 -5.53 3.36
N THR A 258 -22.09 -5.60 3.95
CA THR A 258 -23.10 -4.53 3.91
C THR A 258 -23.34 -3.97 5.30
N LEU A 259 -23.70 -2.69 5.36
CA LEU A 259 -24.25 -2.06 6.56
C LEU A 259 -25.66 -1.55 6.28
N GLN A 260 -26.65 -2.20 6.89
CA GLN A 260 -28.06 -1.84 6.77
C GLN A 260 -28.52 -1.13 8.04
N PRO A 261 -28.91 0.16 7.99
CA PRO A 261 -29.51 0.82 9.14
C PRO A 261 -30.95 0.35 9.37
N TYR A 262 -31.37 0.35 10.64
CA TYR A 262 -32.72 0.07 11.11
C TYR A 262 -33.14 1.12 12.14
N GLU A 263 -34.42 1.07 12.52
CA GLU A 263 -34.99 1.87 13.61
C GLU A 263 -34.27 1.67 14.95
N SER A 264 -34.52 2.58 15.90
CA SER A 264 -33.98 2.52 17.27
C SER A 264 -32.45 2.52 17.37
N ASN A 265 -31.76 3.14 16.40
CA ASN A 265 -30.30 3.20 16.32
C ASN A 265 -29.62 1.82 16.18
N PHE A 266 -30.30 0.88 15.53
CA PHE A 266 -29.72 -0.41 15.16
C PHE A 266 -29.14 -0.38 13.75
N ALA A 267 -28.13 -1.20 13.50
CA ALA A 267 -27.69 -1.53 12.15
C ALA A 267 -27.23 -2.98 12.05
N GLU A 268 -27.44 -3.59 10.89
CA GLU A 268 -27.01 -4.95 10.59
C GLU A 268 -25.73 -4.91 9.76
N MET A 269 -24.69 -5.62 10.21
CA MET A 269 -23.58 -5.98 9.34
C MET A 269 -23.91 -7.32 8.67
N ALA A 270 -24.24 -7.29 7.38
CA ALA A 270 -24.61 -8.49 6.62
C ALA A 270 -23.63 -8.76 5.47
N CYS A 271 -23.87 -9.84 4.72
CA CYS A 271 -23.11 -10.19 3.52
C CYS A 271 -21.59 -10.28 3.70
N VAL A 272 -21.12 -10.67 4.89
CA VAL A 272 -19.68 -10.70 5.18
C VAL A 272 -19.05 -11.87 4.43
N ALA A 273 -18.20 -11.55 3.47
CA ALA A 273 -17.47 -12.52 2.66
C ALA A 273 -16.01 -12.11 2.53
N VAL A 274 -15.10 -13.08 2.64
CA VAL A 274 -13.67 -12.93 2.39
C VAL A 274 -13.23 -14.08 1.49
N ASP A 275 -12.52 -13.74 0.43
CA ASP A 275 -11.96 -14.71 -0.52
C ASP A 275 -11.11 -15.75 0.25
N PRO A 276 -11.28 -17.06 -0.02
CA PRO A 276 -10.56 -18.11 0.68
C PRO A 276 -9.04 -17.93 0.76
N ALA A 277 -8.42 -17.42 -0.32
CA ALA A 277 -6.97 -17.20 -0.37
C ALA A 277 -6.50 -16.06 0.55
N TYR A 278 -7.41 -15.17 0.95
CA TYR A 278 -7.13 -14.00 1.78
C TYR A 278 -7.69 -14.12 3.21
N ARG A 279 -8.20 -15.30 3.59
CA ARG A 279 -8.63 -15.57 4.96
C ARG A 279 -7.44 -15.54 5.92
N LYS A 280 -7.70 -15.20 7.18
CA LYS A 280 -6.69 -15.03 8.26
C LYS A 280 -5.70 -13.87 8.07
N LEU A 281 -5.72 -13.16 6.94
CA LEU A 281 -4.93 -11.94 6.71
C LEU A 281 -5.62 -10.66 7.23
N GLY A 282 -6.44 -10.77 8.28
CA GLY A 282 -7.08 -9.62 8.92
C GLY A 282 -8.19 -8.90 8.12
N LYS A 283 -8.53 -9.33 6.90
CA LYS A 283 -9.50 -8.60 6.03
C LYS A 283 -10.89 -8.44 6.66
N GLY A 284 -11.36 -9.47 7.37
CA GLY A 284 -12.61 -9.39 8.13
C GLY A 284 -12.55 -8.34 9.26
N ASN A 285 -11.41 -8.21 9.94
CA ASN A 285 -11.21 -7.19 10.98
C ASN A 285 -11.19 -5.79 10.35
N ALA A 286 -10.56 -5.64 9.18
CA ALA A 286 -10.53 -4.37 8.45
C ALA A 286 -11.95 -3.92 8.05
N LEU A 287 -12.77 -4.85 7.53
CA LEU A 287 -14.19 -4.58 7.25
C LEU A 287 -14.96 -4.19 8.52
N LEU A 288 -14.85 -4.97 9.60
CA LEU A 288 -15.56 -4.66 10.86
C LEU A 288 -15.14 -3.30 11.42
N GLY A 289 -13.85 -2.98 11.43
CA GLY A 289 -13.34 -1.69 11.88
C GLY A 289 -13.89 -0.52 11.06
N PHE A 290 -13.98 -0.67 9.74
CA PHE A 290 -14.60 0.34 8.88
C PHE A 290 -16.11 0.47 9.14
N ILE A 291 -16.82 -0.64 9.27
CA ILE A 291 -18.26 -0.67 9.56
C ILE A 291 -18.56 -0.01 10.91
N LEU A 292 -17.77 -0.28 11.94
CA LEU A 292 -17.91 0.34 13.26
C LEU A 292 -17.83 1.87 13.18
N ARG A 293 -16.83 2.40 12.46
CA ARG A 293 -16.68 3.85 12.27
C ARG A 293 -17.87 4.43 11.49
N LYS A 294 -18.27 3.76 10.40
CA LYS A 294 -19.41 4.18 9.58
C LYS A 294 -20.71 4.19 10.40
N ALA A 295 -20.98 3.13 11.14
CA ALA A 295 -22.18 2.98 11.97
C ALA A 295 -22.23 4.07 13.05
N SER A 296 -21.13 4.30 13.77
CA SER A 296 -21.10 5.34 14.81
C SER A 296 -21.20 6.75 14.21
N ALA A 297 -20.62 7.02 13.04
CA ALA A 297 -20.85 8.28 12.32
C ALA A 297 -22.31 8.50 11.89
N MET A 298 -23.08 7.41 11.72
CA MET A 298 -24.52 7.44 11.45
C MET A 298 -25.38 7.52 12.72
N GLY A 299 -24.78 7.60 13.92
CA GLY A 299 -25.51 7.63 15.19
C GLY A 299 -26.03 6.26 15.66
N VAL A 300 -25.58 5.16 15.05
CA VAL A 300 -25.93 3.79 15.46
C VAL A 300 -25.35 3.51 16.85
N LYS A 301 -26.16 2.91 17.72
CA LYS A 301 -25.76 2.46 19.06
C LYS A 301 -25.55 0.95 19.13
N TYR A 302 -26.32 0.19 18.34
CA TYR A 302 -26.30 -1.26 18.37
C TYR A 302 -26.01 -1.84 16.98
N LEU A 303 -24.88 -2.53 16.84
CA LEU A 303 -24.55 -3.26 15.62
C LEU A 303 -24.87 -4.74 15.83
N PHE A 304 -25.63 -5.35 14.93
CA PHE A 304 -26.01 -6.76 15.04
C PHE A 304 -25.65 -7.57 13.79
N VAL A 305 -25.56 -8.89 13.98
CA VAL A 305 -25.28 -9.87 12.92
C VAL A 305 -26.13 -11.12 13.11
N LEU A 306 -26.52 -11.73 11.99
CA LEU A 306 -27.15 -13.05 11.96
C LEU A 306 -26.21 -14.02 11.26
N THR A 307 -25.90 -15.15 11.92
CA THR A 307 -24.99 -16.15 11.34
C THR A 307 -25.41 -17.57 11.69
N THR A 308 -25.19 -18.50 10.75
CA THR A 308 -25.44 -19.93 10.90
C THR A 308 -24.17 -20.71 11.28
N ARG A 309 -22.98 -20.21 10.93
CA ARG A 309 -21.71 -20.94 11.07
C ARG A 309 -20.58 -20.17 11.74
N THR A 310 -20.60 -18.83 11.74
CA THR A 310 -19.40 -18.01 12.04
C THR A 310 -19.53 -17.24 13.37
N SER A 311 -20.21 -17.82 14.36
CA SER A 311 -20.51 -17.15 15.64
C SER A 311 -19.27 -16.78 16.46
N HIS A 312 -18.30 -17.70 16.58
CA HIS A 312 -17.12 -17.51 17.43
C HIS A 312 -16.30 -16.27 17.04
N TRP A 313 -16.15 -16.04 15.74
CA TRP A 313 -15.41 -14.88 15.23
C TRP A 313 -16.01 -13.55 15.70
N PHE A 314 -17.34 -13.42 15.73
CA PHE A 314 -18.03 -12.23 16.22
C PHE A 314 -17.96 -12.11 17.74
N MET A 315 -18.10 -13.22 18.47
CA MET A 315 -18.03 -13.23 19.94
C MET A 315 -16.67 -12.73 20.44
N GLU A 316 -15.57 -13.18 19.83
CA GLU A 316 -14.20 -12.70 20.12
C GLU A 316 -14.01 -11.19 19.91
N ARG A 317 -14.94 -10.52 19.21
CA ARG A 317 -14.83 -9.09 18.82
C ARG A 317 -15.84 -8.20 19.55
N GLY A 318 -16.53 -8.75 20.55
CA GLY A 318 -17.43 -8.01 21.44
C GLY A 318 -18.91 -8.11 21.07
N PHE A 319 -19.30 -9.03 20.19
CA PHE A 319 -20.71 -9.33 19.97
C PHE A 319 -21.21 -10.34 21.02
N ALA A 320 -22.28 -10.02 21.72
CA ALA A 320 -22.93 -10.90 22.68
C ALA A 320 -24.11 -11.66 22.02
N PRO A 321 -24.37 -12.93 22.40
CA PRO A 321 -25.58 -13.63 21.96
C PRO A 321 -26.84 -12.87 22.34
N ALA A 322 -27.83 -12.83 21.45
CA ALA A 322 -29.13 -12.20 21.66
C ALA A 322 -30.26 -13.04 21.05
N GLN A 323 -31.51 -12.62 21.25
CA GLN A 323 -32.69 -13.26 20.69
C GLN A 323 -33.26 -12.44 19.53
N VAL A 324 -34.10 -13.09 18.71
CA VAL A 324 -34.81 -12.40 17.63
C VAL A 324 -35.72 -11.28 18.16
N SER A 325 -36.28 -11.45 19.36
CA SER A 325 -37.08 -10.43 20.05
C SER A 325 -36.33 -9.14 20.36
N ASP A 326 -34.99 -9.20 20.42
CA ASP A 326 -34.12 -8.06 20.73
C ASP A 326 -33.78 -7.22 19.49
N LEU A 327 -34.21 -7.66 18.31
CA LEU A 327 -33.95 -6.98 17.03
C LEU A 327 -35.00 -5.91 16.71
N PRO A 328 -34.73 -5.00 15.77
CA PRO A 328 -35.73 -4.04 15.27
C PRO A 328 -36.96 -4.74 14.67
N PRO A 329 -38.20 -4.25 14.92
CA PRO A 329 -39.44 -4.85 14.40
C PRO A 329 -39.42 -5.15 12.90
N THR A 330 -38.86 -4.25 12.09
CA THR A 330 -38.74 -4.43 10.63
C THR A 330 -37.85 -5.62 10.28
N LYS A 331 -36.79 -5.84 11.06
CA LYS A 331 -35.93 -7.01 10.89
C LYS A 331 -36.63 -8.28 11.36
N GLN A 332 -37.32 -8.24 12.49
CA GLN A 332 -38.06 -9.41 13.01
C GLN A 332 -39.04 -9.96 11.96
N ALA A 333 -39.75 -9.08 11.25
CA ALA A 333 -40.72 -9.47 10.23
C ALA A 333 -40.11 -10.06 8.94
N SER A 334 -38.82 -9.82 8.68
CA SER A 334 -38.14 -10.24 7.44
C SER A 334 -37.18 -11.42 7.63
N ILE A 335 -37.06 -11.96 8.85
CA ILE A 335 -36.22 -13.12 9.13
C ILE A 335 -36.86 -14.37 8.54
N ASP A 336 -36.06 -15.13 7.80
CA ASP A 336 -36.41 -16.48 7.38
C ASP A 336 -36.18 -17.47 8.54
N PRO A 337 -37.24 -18.02 9.15
CA PRO A 337 -37.12 -18.92 10.29
C PRO A 337 -36.50 -20.27 9.92
N THR A 338 -36.51 -20.67 8.64
CA THR A 338 -35.97 -21.97 8.20
C THR A 338 -34.46 -22.05 8.34
N ARG A 339 -33.76 -20.91 8.27
CA ARG A 339 -32.30 -20.84 8.37
C ARG A 339 -31.76 -20.97 9.80
N GLN A 340 -32.61 -20.87 10.81
CA GLN A 340 -32.25 -20.96 12.25
C GLN A 340 -30.99 -20.15 12.60
N SER A 341 -30.87 -18.94 12.06
CA SER A 341 -29.69 -18.09 12.26
C SER A 341 -29.61 -17.62 13.71
N LYS A 342 -28.41 -17.65 14.28
CA LYS A 342 -28.15 -17.14 15.63
C LYS A 342 -27.90 -15.63 15.57
N VAL A 343 -28.49 -14.91 16.53
CA VAL A 343 -28.40 -13.44 16.62
C VAL A 343 -27.30 -13.06 17.59
N TYR A 344 -26.49 -12.07 17.20
CA TYR A 344 -25.50 -11.45 18.06
C TYR A 344 -25.54 -9.93 17.95
N ILE A 345 -25.42 -9.22 19.07
CA ILE A 345 -25.52 -7.75 19.16
C ILE A 345 -24.28 -7.21 19.89
N MET A 346 -23.78 -6.07 19.43
CA MET A 346 -22.69 -5.31 20.05
C MET A 346 -23.15 -3.86 20.29
N ASP A 347 -22.96 -3.39 21.52
CA ASP A 347 -23.10 -1.96 21.86
C ASP A 347 -21.82 -1.21 21.44
N ILE A 348 -21.98 -0.18 20.62
CA ILE A 348 -20.88 0.63 20.08
C ILE A 348 -20.87 2.07 20.63
N SER A 349 -21.77 2.40 21.57
CA SER A 349 -21.94 3.76 22.10
C SER A 349 -20.75 4.28 22.91
N SER A 350 -19.94 3.39 23.49
CA SER A 350 -18.83 3.72 24.40
C SER A 350 -17.45 3.71 23.75
N ARG A 351 -17.32 3.31 22.47
CA ARG A 351 -16.02 3.24 21.79
C ARG A 351 -15.61 4.62 21.26
N ARG A 352 -14.60 5.23 21.90
CA ARG A 352 -13.95 6.46 21.40
C ARG A 352 -13.26 6.16 20.06
N MET A 353 -13.60 6.93 19.02
CA MET A 353 -12.86 6.89 17.76
C MET A 353 -11.61 7.75 17.85
N VAL A 354 -10.48 7.20 17.44
CA VAL A 354 -9.24 7.96 17.23
C VAL A 354 -9.33 8.65 15.86
N GLU A 355 -9.08 9.95 15.79
CA GLU A 355 -9.14 10.71 14.54
C GLU A 355 -7.99 10.34 13.60
N GLU A 356 -8.20 10.43 12.28
CA GLU A 356 -7.20 10.04 11.26
C GLU A 356 -5.85 10.78 11.41
N LYS A 357 -5.86 11.96 12.03
CA LYS A 357 -4.70 12.82 12.29
C LYS A 357 -3.85 12.37 13.49
N GLU A 358 -4.41 11.59 14.42
CA GLU A 358 -3.71 11.10 15.62
C GLU A 358 -3.05 9.72 15.40
N LEU A 359 -3.05 9.19 14.15
CA LEU A 359 -2.78 7.77 13.85
C LEU A 359 -1.37 7.42 13.41
N LEU A 360 -0.52 8.40 13.10
CA LEU A 360 0.82 8.16 12.54
C LEU A 360 1.94 8.65 13.45
N LEU A 361 1.59 9.10 14.66
CA LEU A 361 2.54 9.43 15.72
C LEU A 361 2.03 8.83 17.01
N LEU A 362 2.65 7.71 17.39
CA LEU A 362 3.07 7.37 18.75
C LEU A 362 3.95 6.12 18.71
#